data_AF-A0A444UWC1-F1
#
_entry.id   AF-A0A444UWC1-F1
#
_cell.length_a   1.000
_cell.length_b   1.000
_cell.length_c   1.000
_cell.angle_alpha   90.00
_cell.angle_beta   90.00
_cell.angle_gamma   90.00
#
_symmetry.space_group_name_H-M   'P 1'
#
loop_
_entity.id
_entity.type
_entity.pdbx_description
1 polymer ?
#
loop_
_entity_poly.entity_id
_entity_poly.type
_entity_poly.pdbx_seq_one_letter_code
_entity_poly.pdbx_strand_id
1 'polypeptide(L)'
;MSRQEDDGIYSSSGLKQIPIKWTAPEALNYGRYSSESDVWSYGILLWETFSLGVCPYPGMTNQQAREQVEKGYRMTCPQKCPEEVYKTMQKCWEYKPENRPKFVDIQKELASVKKK
;
A
#
# COMPACT_ATOMS: atom_id res chain seq x y z
N MET A 1 -16.78 8.71 -13.93
CA MET A 1 -16.42 7.31 -14.23
C MET A 1 -14.92 7.27 -14.43
N SER A 2 -14.20 6.34 -13.79
CA SER A 2 -12.78 6.14 -14.08
C SER A 2 -12.64 5.63 -15.52
N ARG A 3 -11.79 6.24 -16.33
CA ARG A 3 -11.46 5.71 -17.66
C ARG A 3 -10.24 4.80 -17.50
N GLN A 4 -10.39 3.55 -17.90
CA GLN A 4 -9.27 2.61 -17.99
C GLN A 4 -8.60 2.83 -19.34
N GLU A 5 -7.31 3.15 -19.33
CA GLU A 5 -6.46 3.27 -20.50
C GLU A 5 -5.86 1.88 -20.83
N ASP A 6 -5.41 1.69 -22.08
CA ASP A 6 -4.95 0.40 -22.63
C ASP A 6 -3.79 -0.23 -21.83
N ASP A 7 -2.99 0.60 -21.14
CA ASP A 7 -1.87 0.19 -20.29
C ASP A 7 -2.27 -0.31 -18.88
N GLY A 8 -3.58 -0.51 -18.63
CA GLY A 8 -4.08 -0.94 -17.32
C GLY A 8 -4.06 0.13 -16.23
N ILE A 9 -3.64 1.36 -16.58
CA ILE A 9 -3.75 2.55 -15.75
C ILE A 9 -5.15 3.12 -15.90
N TYR A 10 -5.80 3.44 -14.79
CA TYR A 10 -7.06 4.17 -14.80
C TYR A 10 -6.92 5.51 -14.08
N SER A 11 -7.66 6.49 -14.57
CA SER A 11 -7.70 7.84 -14.00
C SER A 11 -9.12 8.18 -13.54
N SER A 12 -9.25 8.74 -12.33
CA SER A 12 -10.52 9.27 -11.84
C SER A 12 -10.64 10.74 -12.24
N SER A 13 -11.58 11.07 -13.12
CA SER A 13 -11.96 12.45 -13.42
C SER A 13 -12.90 12.97 -12.32
N GLY A 14 -12.33 13.63 -11.31
CA GLY A 14 -13.07 14.35 -10.27
C GLY A 14 -12.41 14.29 -8.89
N LEU A 15 -12.54 15.39 -8.12
CA LEU A 15 -12.20 15.49 -6.69
C LEU A 15 -13.11 14.57 -5.86
N LYS A 16 -12.88 13.26 -5.92
CA LYS A 16 -13.42 12.33 -4.92
C LYS A 16 -12.51 12.36 -3.70
N GLN A 17 -13.08 12.37 -2.51
CA GLN A 17 -12.33 12.14 -1.27
C GLN A 17 -11.66 10.77 -1.36
N ILE A 18 -10.34 10.75 -1.54
CA ILE A 18 -9.54 9.53 -1.60
C ILE A 18 -8.95 9.23 -0.22
N PRO A 19 -8.80 7.94 0.16
CA PRO A 19 -8.24 7.55 1.44
C PRO A 19 -6.72 7.76 1.43
N ILE A 20 -6.27 8.96 1.81
CA ILE A 20 -4.87 9.41 1.64
C ILE A 20 -3.86 8.40 2.20
N LYS A 21 -4.10 7.86 3.41
CA LYS A 21 -3.17 6.95 4.09
C LYS A 21 -3.03 5.57 3.42
N TRP A 22 -3.99 5.18 2.59
CA TRP A 22 -3.95 3.93 1.83
C TRP A 22 -3.48 4.13 0.40
N THR A 23 -3.52 5.36 -0.10
CA THR A 23 -3.28 5.64 -1.51
C THR A 23 -1.78 5.67 -1.79
N ALA A 24 -1.35 5.00 -2.86
CA ALA A 24 0.04 4.98 -3.29
C ALA A 24 0.54 6.37 -3.71
N PRO A 25 1.85 6.67 -3.61
CA PRO A 25 2.41 7.98 -3.95
C PRO A 25 2.08 8.44 -5.38
N GLU A 26 2.17 7.55 -6.36
CA GLU A 26 1.87 7.85 -7.76
C GLU A 26 0.38 8.16 -8.00
N ALA A 27 -0.50 7.49 -7.26
CA ALA A 27 -1.94 7.76 -7.29
C ALA A 27 -2.28 9.08 -6.57
N LEU A 28 -1.61 9.40 -5.47
CA LEU A 28 -1.75 10.65 -4.73
C LEU A 28 -1.20 11.89 -5.45
N ASN A 29 -0.13 11.71 -6.23
CA ASN A 29 0.58 12.80 -6.91
C ASN A 29 0.02 13.04 -8.31
N TYR A 30 -0.30 11.97 -9.04
CA TYR A 30 -0.62 12.06 -10.47
C TYR A 30 -1.99 11.48 -10.83
N GLY A 31 -2.77 10.98 -9.86
CA GLY A 31 -4.06 10.34 -10.12
C GLY A 31 -3.95 9.08 -10.98
N ARG A 32 -2.76 8.45 -11.01
CA ARG A 32 -2.47 7.22 -11.75
C ARG A 32 -2.74 6.03 -10.86
N TYR A 33 -3.82 5.32 -11.14
CA TYR A 33 -4.17 4.10 -10.43
C TYR A 33 -3.90 2.90 -11.32
N SER A 34 -3.33 1.85 -10.73
CA SER A 34 -2.98 0.60 -11.38
C SER A 34 -3.03 -0.56 -10.37
N SER A 35 -2.80 -1.78 -10.85
CA SER A 35 -2.71 -2.95 -9.96
C SER A 35 -1.60 -2.79 -8.91
N GLU A 36 -0.51 -2.13 -9.27
CA GLU A 36 0.62 -1.85 -8.37
C GLU A 36 0.24 -0.81 -7.29
N SER A 37 -0.65 0.13 -7.61
CA SER A 37 -1.21 1.07 -6.61
C SER A 37 -2.15 0.36 -5.63
N ASP A 38 -2.85 -0.67 -6.08
CA ASP A 38 -3.66 -1.54 -5.22
C ASP A 38 -2.77 -2.41 -4.33
N VAL A 39 -1.62 -2.87 -4.82
CA VAL A 39 -0.62 -3.60 -4.02
C VAL A 39 -0.13 -2.76 -2.83
N TRP A 40 0.12 -1.46 -3.04
CA TRP A 40 0.46 -0.56 -1.95
C TRP A 40 -0.65 -0.52 -0.88
N SER A 41 -1.89 -0.30 -1.34
CA SER A 41 -3.08 -0.26 -0.48
C SER A 41 -3.25 -1.57 0.29
N TYR A 42 -2.97 -2.70 -0.34
CA TYR A 42 -2.97 -4.01 0.29
C TYR A 42 -1.89 -4.16 1.37
N GLY A 43 -0.70 -3.60 1.15
CA GLY A 43 0.34 -3.54 2.19
C GLY A 43 -0.14 -2.79 3.45
N ILE A 44 -0.85 -1.67 3.26
CA ILE A 44 -1.46 -0.92 4.37
C ILE A 44 -2.53 -1.77 5.07
N LEU A 45 -3.41 -2.44 4.32
CA LEU A 45 -4.42 -3.35 4.86
C LEU A 45 -3.81 -4.50 5.67
N LEU A 46 -2.71 -5.09 5.20
CA LEU A 46 -1.98 -6.11 5.94
C LEU A 46 -1.49 -5.54 7.28
N TRP A 47 -0.89 -4.35 7.27
CA TRP A 47 -0.46 -3.70 8.50
C TRP A 47 -1.60 -3.48 9.49
N GLU A 48 -2.76 -3.02 9.02
CA GLU A 48 -3.97 -2.86 9.84
C GLU A 48 -4.46 -4.19 10.42
N THR A 49 -4.43 -5.24 9.61
CA THR A 49 -4.84 -6.59 10.04
C THR A 49 -3.98 -7.07 11.19
N PHE A 50 -2.65 -6.90 11.09
CA PHE A 50 -1.71 -7.32 12.14
C PHE A 50 -1.60 -6.34 13.31
N SER A 51 -2.03 -5.10 13.15
CA SER A 51 -2.15 -4.12 14.23
C SER A 51 -3.50 -4.18 14.96
N LEU A 52 -4.38 -5.11 14.58
CA LEU A 52 -5.73 -5.28 15.15
C LEU A 52 -6.63 -4.05 14.92
N GLY A 53 -6.54 -3.45 13.72
CA GLY A 53 -7.40 -2.35 13.29
C GLY A 53 -6.94 -0.96 13.74
N VAL A 54 -5.67 -0.81 14.13
CA VAL A 54 -5.11 0.53 14.40
C VAL A 54 -5.10 1.34 13.10
N CYS A 55 -5.44 2.63 13.19
CA CYS A 55 -5.38 3.54 12.05
C CYS A 55 -3.93 3.63 11.52
N PRO A 56 -3.69 3.47 10.20
CA PRO A 56 -2.38 3.62 9.60
C PRO A 56 -1.72 4.95 9.93
N TYR A 57 -0.39 4.96 10.00
CA TYR A 57 0.40 6.14 10.39
C TYR A 57 -0.12 6.77 11.70
N PRO A 58 -0.03 6.03 12.83
CA PRO A 58 -0.60 6.49 14.10
C PRO A 58 0.03 7.81 14.54
N GLY A 59 -0.81 8.74 15.01
CA GLY A 59 -0.39 10.08 15.42
C GLY A 59 -0.10 11.06 14.27
N MET A 60 -0.22 10.63 13.01
CA MET A 60 -0.02 11.49 11.84
C MET A 60 -1.34 11.91 11.19
N THR A 61 -1.44 13.18 10.81
CA THR A 61 -2.48 13.67 9.89
C THR A 61 -2.25 13.13 8.47
N ASN A 62 -3.24 13.28 7.59
CA ASN A 62 -3.11 12.87 6.19
C ASN A 62 -1.95 13.58 5.48
N GLN A 63 -1.73 14.88 5.76
CA GLN A 63 -0.63 15.64 5.19
C GLN A 63 0.72 15.13 5.72
N GLN A 64 0.84 14.93 7.03
CA GLN A 64 2.07 14.41 7.63
C GLN A 64 2.42 13.01 7.10
N ALA A 65 1.43 12.12 7.00
CA ALA A 65 1.65 10.78 6.45
C ALA A 65 2.17 10.83 5.01
N ARG A 66 1.58 11.68 4.16
CA ARG A 66 2.05 11.91 2.79
C ARG A 66 3.50 12.39 2.77
N GLU A 67 3.83 13.44 3.52
CA GLU A 67 5.18 14.01 3.57
C GLU A 67 6.23 13.00 4.08
N GLN A 68 5.88 12.16 5.06
CA GLN A 68 6.76 11.13 5.59
C GLN A 68 7.00 10.03 4.55
N VAL A 69 5.96 9.58 3.86
CA VAL A 69 6.07 8.58 2.78
C VAL A 69 7.00 9.05 1.66
N GLU A 70 6.91 10.33 1.27
CA GLU A 70 7.81 10.97 0.28
C GLU A 70 9.26 11.04 0.77
N LYS A 71 9.48 11.19 2.08
CA LYS A 71 10.82 11.14 2.70
C LYS A 71 11.37 9.70 2.85
N GLY A 72 10.61 8.69 2.40
CA GLY A 72 11.01 7.28 2.49
C GLY A 72 10.60 6.59 3.78
N TYR A 73 9.86 7.24 4.68
CA TYR A 73 9.34 6.59 5.88
C TYR A 73 8.36 5.47 5.52
N ARG A 74 8.44 4.35 6.26
CA ARG A 74 7.48 3.25 6.22
C ARG A 74 7.08 2.87 7.64
N MET A 75 5.84 2.40 7.81
CA MET A 75 5.33 2.00 9.12
C MET A 75 6.15 0.85 9.68
N THR A 76 6.40 0.90 10.99
CA THR A 76 7.12 -0.16 11.71
C THR A 76 6.28 -1.44 11.79
N CYS A 77 6.95 -2.59 11.96
CA CYS A 77 6.31 -3.88 12.15
C CYS A 77 5.29 -3.85 13.33
N PRO A 78 4.02 -4.24 13.12
CA PRO A 78 3.06 -4.38 14.21
C PRO A 78 3.51 -5.40 15.26
N GLN A 79 3.05 -5.23 16.50
CA GLN A 79 3.31 -6.23 17.54
C GLN A 79 2.70 -7.58 17.14
N LYS A 80 3.45 -8.68 17.33
CA LYS A 80 3.05 -10.05 16.99
C LYS A 80 2.85 -10.32 15.49
N CYS A 81 3.29 -9.42 14.61
CA CYS A 81 3.36 -9.69 13.18
C CYS A 81 4.57 -10.60 12.87
N PRO A 82 4.39 -11.73 12.16
CA PRO A 82 5.52 -12.53 11.67
C PRO A 82 6.44 -11.70 10.77
N GLU A 83 7.75 -11.93 10.86
CA GLU A 83 8.75 -11.15 10.13
C GLU A 83 8.57 -11.31 8.61
N GLU A 84 8.21 -12.50 8.14
CA GLU A 84 7.97 -12.81 6.73
C GLU A 84 6.81 -12.00 6.16
N VAL A 85 5.74 -11.82 6.95
CA VAL A 85 4.61 -10.97 6.55
C VAL A 85 5.07 -9.51 6.49
N TYR A 86 5.82 -9.03 7.48
CA TYR A 86 6.31 -7.65 7.46
C TYR A 86 7.29 -7.38 6.29
N LYS A 87 8.11 -8.36 5.90
CA LYS A 87 8.92 -8.28 4.66
C LYS A 87 8.04 -8.16 3.43
N THR A 88 6.92 -8.89 3.39
CA THR A 88 5.94 -8.76 2.30
C THR A 88 5.34 -7.35 2.28
N MET A 89 4.95 -6.80 3.43
CA MET A 89 4.44 -5.42 3.53
C MET A 89 5.45 -4.38 3.02
N GLN A 90 6.73 -4.52 3.39
CA GLN A 90 7.78 -3.61 2.93
C GLN A 90 7.93 -3.62 1.41
N LYS A 91 7.89 -4.80 0.77
CA LYS A 91 7.90 -4.92 -0.70
C LYS A 91 6.68 -4.24 -1.34
N CYS A 92 5.50 -4.36 -0.73
CA CYS A 92 4.30 -3.66 -1.20
C CYS A 92 4.45 -2.12 -1.15
N TRP A 93 5.31 -1.62 -0.26
CA TRP A 93 5.55 -0.18 -0.08
C TRP A 93 6.81 0.32 -0.78
N GLU A 94 7.34 -0.41 -1.76
CA GLU A 94 8.35 0.12 -2.67
C GLU A 94 7.82 1.38 -3.35
N TYR A 95 8.63 2.44 -3.36
CA TYR A 95 8.20 3.75 -3.88
C TYR A 95 7.86 3.65 -5.38
N LYS A 96 8.74 2.96 -6.13
CA LYS A 96 8.57 2.68 -7.54
C LYS A 96 7.55 1.55 -7.75
N PRO A 97 6.43 1.77 -8.48
CA PRO A 97 5.41 0.75 -8.71
C PRO A 97 5.96 -0.55 -9.32
N GLU A 98 6.93 -0.45 -10.22
CA GLU A 98 7.55 -1.58 -10.92
C GLU A 98 8.35 -2.54 -10.01
N ASN A 99 8.75 -2.06 -8.82
CA ASN A 99 9.46 -2.88 -7.84
C ASN A 99 8.50 -3.64 -6.90
N ARG A 100 7.20 -3.34 -6.96
CA ARG A 100 6.20 -3.97 -6.10
C ARG A 100 5.88 -5.38 -6.62
N PRO A 101 5.64 -6.34 -5.72
CA PRO A 101 5.27 -7.69 -6.11
C PRO A 101 3.87 -7.71 -6.73
N LYS A 102 3.60 -8.66 -7.62
CA LYS A 102 2.24 -8.88 -8.11
C LYS A 102 1.43 -9.62 -7.04
N PHE A 103 0.11 -9.46 -7.05
CA PHE A 103 -0.77 -10.17 -6.11
C PHE A 103 -0.57 -11.69 -6.08
N VAL A 104 -0.25 -12.30 -7.22
CA VAL A 104 0.06 -13.74 -7.32
C VAL A 104 1.27 -14.12 -6.46
N ASP A 105 2.28 -13.26 -6.39
CA ASP A 105 3.48 -13.51 -5.60
C ASP A 105 3.22 -13.26 -4.11
N ILE A 106 2.47 -12.20 -3.79
CA ILE A 106 2.02 -11.90 -2.42
C ILE A 106 1.21 -13.08 -1.85
N GLN A 107 0.28 -13.64 -2.64
CA GLN A 107 -0.50 -14.80 -2.23
C GLN A 107 0.39 -16.01 -1.90
N LYS A 108 1.38 -16.30 -2.74
CA LYS A 108 2.33 -17.41 -2.53
C LYS A 108 3.17 -17.18 -1.27
N GLU A 109 3.70 -15.97 -1.08
CA GLU A 109 4.48 -15.58 0.10
C GLU A 109 3.65 -15.79 1.38
N LEU A 110 2.44 -15.23 1.44
CA LEU A 110 1.57 -15.33 2.62
C LEU A 110 1.08 -16.76 2.89
N ALA A 111 0.82 -17.56 1.84
CA ALA A 111 0.43 -18.97 1.99
C ALA A 111 1.56 -19.82 2.61
N SER A 112 2.82 -19.45 2.39
CA SER A 112 3.97 -20.17 2.94
C SER A 112 4.16 -19.94 4.45
N VAL A 113 3.65 -18.84 5.00
CA VAL A 113 3.78 -18.47 6.42
C VAL A 113 3.02 -19.45 7.34
N LYS A 114 1.93 -20.07 6.86
CA LYS A 114 1.12 -21.03 7.64
C LYS A 114 1.72 -22.44 7.78
N LYS A 115 2.90 -22.70 7.22
CA LYS A 115 3.52 -24.04 7.19
C LYS A 115 4.60 -24.28 8.24
N LYS A 116 4.67 -23.48 9.31
CA LYS A 116 5.57 -23.73 10.46
C LYS A 116 4.78 -23.98 11.72
#